data_AF-D3D3J0-F1
#
_entry.id   AF-D3D3J0-F1
#
_cell.length_a   1.000
_cell.length_b   1.000
_cell.length_c   1.000
_cell.angle_alpha   90.00
_cell.angle_beta   90.00
_cell.angle_gamma   90.00
#
_symmetry.space_group_name_H-M   'P 1'
#
loop_
_entity.id
_entity.type
_entity.pdbx_description
1 polymer ?
#
loop_
_entity_poly.entity_id
_entity_poly.type
_entity_poly.pdbx_seq_one_letter_code
_entity_poly.pdbx_strand_id
1 'polypeptide(L)'
;MARLSEQLADLAMRAKRAEDAADAAEKQARAELATRVDQARVNAERHASGLREKVDEAGREASGRWSEIQGRWKDHVSGMRAEAQEKKAEIGADRAERRAEICEDDALYAIDFAMAAVEEAEFAVLDATLARADAEAARVG
;
A
#
# COMPACT_ATOMS: atom_id res chain seq x y z
N MET A 1 1.78 -20.39 -11.61
CA MET A 1 1.42 -19.51 -10.49
C MET A 1 2.68 -19.28 -9.69
N ALA A 2 3.08 -18.02 -9.45
CA ALA A 2 4.23 -17.74 -8.59
C ALA A 2 3.99 -18.38 -7.21
N ARG A 3 5.04 -18.92 -6.59
CA ARG A 3 4.93 -19.48 -5.24
C ARG A 3 4.59 -18.33 -4.29
N LEU A 4 3.71 -18.53 -3.32
CA LEU A 4 3.32 -17.47 -2.36
C LEU A 4 4.55 -16.83 -1.67
N SER A 5 5.61 -17.61 -1.46
CA SER A 5 6.90 -17.12 -0.97
C SER A 5 7.59 -16.11 -1.88
N GLU A 6 7.46 -16.25 -3.21
CA GLU A 6 8.01 -15.28 -4.17
C GLU A 6 7.24 -13.96 -4.11
N GLN A 7 5.93 -14.00 -3.85
CA GLN A 7 5.12 -12.78 -3.66
C GLN A 7 5.50 -12.05 -2.36
N LEU A 8 5.75 -12.78 -1.27
CA LEU A 8 6.26 -12.18 -0.02
C LEU A 8 7.67 -11.60 -0.20
N ALA A 9 8.53 -12.25 -0.98
CA ALA A 9 9.86 -11.72 -1.28
C ALA A 9 9.78 -10.40 -2.10
N ASP A 10 8.87 -10.32 -3.07
CA ASP A 10 8.62 -9.08 -3.82
C ASP A 10 8.08 -7.97 -2.90
N LEU A 11 7.19 -8.31 -1.95
CA LEU A 11 6.68 -7.36 -0.95
C LEU A 11 7.82 -6.78 -0.09
N ALA A 12 8.70 -7.64 0.45
CA ALA A 12 9.85 -7.21 1.23
C ALA A 12 10.79 -6.29 0.42
N MET A 13 11.05 -6.62 -0.85
CA MET A 13 11.86 -5.80 -1.73
C MET A 13 11.24 -4.42 -2.00
N ARG A 14 9.91 -4.35 -2.14
CA ARG A 14 9.20 -3.07 -2.32
C ARG A 14 9.23 -2.22 -1.07
N ALA A 15 9.05 -2.81 0.11
CA ALA A 15 9.18 -2.11 1.38
C ALA A 15 10.59 -1.50 1.52
N LYS A 16 11.64 -2.28 1.22
CA LYS A 16 13.03 -1.78 1.28
C LYS A 16 13.29 -0.64 0.29
N ARG A 17 12.76 -0.73 -0.93
CA ARG A 17 12.87 0.38 -1.90
C ARG A 17 12.16 1.65 -1.45
N ALA A 18 11.05 1.53 -0.72
CA ALA A 18 10.34 2.68 -0.18
C ALA A 18 11.15 3.37 0.93
N GLU A 19 11.74 2.59 1.84
CA GLU A 19 12.69 3.07 2.86
C GLU A 19 13.87 3.81 2.21
N ASP A 20 14.57 3.17 1.27
CA ASP A 20 15.73 3.76 0.59
C ASP A 20 15.37 5.06 -0.18
N ALA A 21 14.15 5.15 -0.72
CA ALA A 21 13.66 6.34 -1.41
C ALA A 21 13.37 7.49 -0.45
N ALA A 22 12.84 7.20 0.75
CA ALA A 22 12.60 8.18 1.80
C ALA A 22 13.92 8.74 2.35
N ASP A 23 14.90 7.87 2.65
CA ASP A 23 16.24 8.29 3.09
C ASP A 23 16.95 9.17 2.05
N ALA A 24 16.77 8.86 0.77
CA ALA A 24 17.33 9.66 -0.30
C ALA A 24 16.63 11.02 -0.43
N ALA A 25 15.32 11.11 -0.14
CA ALA A 25 14.51 12.32 -0.28
C ALA A 25 14.97 13.45 0.66
N GLU A 26 15.43 13.13 1.87
CA GLU A 26 15.93 14.12 2.84
C GLU A 26 17.12 14.95 2.32
N LYS A 27 17.88 14.40 1.37
CA LYS A 27 19.12 14.99 0.85
C LYS A 27 18.89 15.79 -0.45
N GLN A 28 17.66 15.90 -0.93
CA GLN A 28 17.36 16.44 -2.25
C GLN A 28 16.92 17.90 -2.25
N ALA A 29 17.16 18.57 -3.37
CA ALA A 29 16.56 19.86 -3.65
C ALA A 29 15.04 19.74 -3.84
N ARG A 30 14.28 20.75 -3.40
CA ARG A 30 12.80 20.77 -3.44
C ARG A 30 12.18 20.36 -4.77
N ALA A 31 12.77 20.78 -5.90
CA ALA A 31 12.25 20.46 -7.23
C ALA A 31 12.36 18.97 -7.56
N GLU A 32 13.48 18.33 -7.20
CA GLU A 32 13.68 16.89 -7.39
C GLU A 32 12.74 16.08 -6.49
N LEU A 33 12.57 16.54 -5.24
CA LEU A 33 11.65 15.92 -4.29
C LEU A 33 10.21 15.95 -4.81
N ALA A 34 9.77 17.10 -5.36
CA ALA A 34 8.43 17.22 -5.94
C ALA A 34 8.20 16.21 -7.09
N THR A 35 9.18 16.04 -7.99
CA THR A 35 9.09 15.05 -9.07
C THR A 35 9.00 13.62 -8.53
N ARG A 36 9.77 13.27 -7.50
CA ARG A 36 9.70 11.93 -6.89
C ARG A 36 8.35 11.67 -6.22
N VAL A 37 7.78 12.65 -5.52
CA VAL A 37 6.45 12.56 -4.92
C VAL A 37 5.39 12.30 -6.00
N ASP A 38 5.45 13.01 -7.12
CA ASP A 38 4.53 12.78 -8.24
C ASP A 38 4.68 11.37 -8.83
N GLN A 39 5.91 10.89 -9.01
CA GLN A 39 6.19 9.54 -9.49
C GLN A 39 5.65 8.47 -8.52
N ALA A 40 5.84 8.66 -7.21
CA ALA A 40 5.33 7.76 -6.18
C ALA A 40 3.80 7.71 -6.20
N ARG A 41 3.12 8.86 -6.36
CA ARG A 41 1.66 8.93 -6.50
C ARG A 41 1.17 8.13 -7.71
N VAL A 42 1.78 8.32 -8.88
CA VAL A 42 1.40 7.59 -10.11
C VAL A 42 1.61 6.08 -9.95
N ASN A 43 2.70 5.67 -9.29
CA ASN A 43 2.95 4.26 -9.01
C ASN A 43 1.90 3.66 -8.05
N ALA A 44 1.54 4.38 -6.99
CA ALA A 44 0.51 3.96 -6.05
C ALA A 44 -0.86 3.80 -6.75
N GLU A 45 -1.26 4.77 -7.58
CA GLU A 45 -2.52 4.70 -8.34
C GLU A 45 -2.55 3.52 -9.33
N ARG A 46 -1.43 3.26 -10.01
CA ARG A 46 -1.31 2.11 -10.91
C ARG A 46 -1.45 0.79 -10.15
N HIS A 47 -0.81 0.66 -8.98
CA HIS A 47 -0.94 -0.55 -8.16
C HIS A 47 -2.35 -0.72 -7.59
N ALA A 48 -2.99 0.36 -7.16
CA ALA A 48 -4.39 0.36 -6.72
C ALA A 48 -5.33 -0.19 -7.80
N SER A 49 -5.19 0.31 -9.03
CA SER A 49 -6.03 -0.11 -10.16
C SER A 49 -5.79 -1.57 -10.51
N GLY A 50 -4.54 -2.01 -10.59
CA GLY A 50 -4.22 -3.41 -10.88
C GLY A 50 -4.68 -4.38 -9.80
N LEU A 51 -4.75 -3.95 -8.53
CA LEU A 51 -5.33 -4.74 -7.45
C LEU A 51 -6.84 -4.90 -7.62
N ARG A 52 -7.54 -3.82 -7.99
CA ARG A 52 -8.99 -3.86 -8.26
C ARG A 52 -9.32 -4.78 -9.43
N GLU A 53 -8.57 -4.70 -10.52
CA GLU A 53 -8.77 -5.57 -11.69
C GLU A 53 -8.61 -7.06 -11.35
N LYS A 54 -7.57 -7.42 -10.59
CA LYS A 54 -7.34 -8.82 -10.15
C LYS A 54 -8.47 -9.37 -9.28
N VAL A 55 -9.12 -8.50 -8.51
CA VAL A 55 -10.26 -8.86 -7.65
C VAL A 55 -11.52 -9.07 -8.45
N ASP A 56 -11.80 -8.17 -9.39
CA ASP A 56 -12.94 -8.28 -10.29
C ASP A 56 -12.83 -9.56 -11.14
N GLU A 57 -11.61 -9.96 -11.51
CA GLU A 57 -11.32 -11.20 -12.25
C GLU A 57 -11.40 -12.46 -11.37
N ALA A 58 -11.00 -12.39 -10.08
CA ALA A 58 -11.05 -13.53 -9.15
C ALA A 58 -12.46 -13.88 -8.65
N GLY A 59 -13.45 -13.00 -8.84
CA GLY A 59 -14.85 -13.22 -8.45
C GLY A 59 -15.14 -13.07 -6.95
N ARG A 60 -16.43 -12.95 -6.61
CA ARG A 60 -17.00 -12.60 -5.28
C ARG A 60 -16.63 -13.53 -4.11
N GLU A 61 -15.89 -14.60 -4.33
CA GLU A 61 -15.47 -15.54 -3.26
C GLU A 61 -14.21 -15.09 -2.51
N ALA A 62 -13.64 -13.92 -2.85
CA ALA A 62 -12.68 -13.25 -1.98
C ALA A 62 -13.39 -12.82 -0.68
N SER A 63 -13.09 -13.53 0.40
CA SER A 63 -13.68 -13.44 1.75
C SER A 63 -14.09 -12.03 2.22
N GLY A 64 -15.01 -11.94 3.19
CA GLY A 64 -15.41 -10.67 3.81
C GLY A 64 -14.24 -9.78 4.28
N ARG A 65 -13.10 -10.39 4.67
CA ARG A 65 -11.85 -9.67 5.02
C ARG A 65 -11.30 -8.85 3.86
N TRP A 66 -11.42 -9.34 2.63
CA TRP A 66 -10.96 -8.62 1.43
C TRP A 66 -11.76 -7.34 1.17
N SER A 67 -13.09 -7.40 1.35
CA SER A 67 -13.96 -6.22 1.17
C SER A 67 -13.62 -5.10 2.16
N GLU A 68 -13.23 -5.47 3.39
CA GLU A 68 -12.80 -4.51 4.42
C GLU A 68 -11.47 -3.84 4.06
N ILE A 69 -10.49 -4.63 3.60
CA ILE A 69 -9.20 -4.12 3.10
C ILE A 69 -9.41 -3.14 1.93
N GLN A 70 -10.31 -3.48 1.00
CA GLN A 70 -10.66 -2.61 -0.12
C GLN A 70 -11.30 -1.29 0.33
N GLY A 71 -12.15 -1.33 1.36
CA GLY A 71 -12.74 -0.14 1.98
C GLY A 71 -11.68 0.79 2.56
N ARG A 72 -10.82 0.27 3.44
CA ARG A 72 -9.73 1.04 4.05
C ARG A 72 -8.77 1.63 3.00
N TRP A 73 -8.44 0.86 1.98
CA TRP A 73 -7.62 1.34 0.86
C TRP A 73 -8.27 2.48 0.08
N LYS A 74 -9.58 2.38 -0.20
CA LYS A 74 -10.33 3.43 -0.90
C LYS A 74 -10.35 4.73 -0.10
N ASP A 75 -10.52 4.64 1.21
CA ASP A 75 -10.52 5.79 2.10
C ASP A 75 -9.14 6.46 2.12
N HIS A 76 -8.07 5.67 2.22
CA HIS A 76 -6.69 6.17 2.16
C HIS A 76 -6.37 6.90 0.84
N VAL A 77 -6.68 6.29 -0.31
CA VAL A 77 -6.47 6.92 -1.63
C VAL A 77 -7.30 8.20 -1.80
N SER A 78 -8.49 8.26 -1.22
CA SER A 78 -9.35 9.45 -1.27
C SER A 78 -8.79 10.58 -0.42
N GLY A 79 -8.23 10.28 0.76
CA GLY A 79 -7.50 11.23 1.60
C GLY A 79 -6.33 11.88 0.87
N MET A 80 -5.44 11.05 0.30
CA MET A 80 -4.29 11.53 -0.47
C MET A 80 -4.69 12.45 -1.65
N ARG A 81 -5.82 12.15 -2.31
CA ARG A 81 -6.35 12.96 -3.42
C ARG A 81 -6.91 14.30 -2.95
N ALA A 82 -7.61 14.31 -1.81
CA ALA A 82 -8.13 15.53 -1.21
C ALA A 82 -6.99 16.47 -0.83
N GLU A 83 -5.97 15.94 -0.15
CA GLU A 83 -4.75 16.68 0.15
C GLU A 83 -4.09 17.23 -1.11
N ALA A 84 -3.90 16.42 -2.16
CA ALA A 84 -3.25 16.88 -3.39
C ALA A 84 -3.97 18.05 -4.06
N GLN A 85 -5.31 18.12 -3.94
CA GLN A 85 -6.10 19.26 -4.41
C GLN A 85 -5.97 20.48 -3.49
N GLU A 86 -5.97 20.28 -2.19
CA GLU A 86 -5.73 21.33 -1.19
C GLU A 86 -4.33 21.95 -1.36
N LYS A 87 -3.32 21.14 -1.69
CA LYS A 87 -1.93 21.55 -2.01
C LYS A 87 -1.85 22.55 -3.16
N LYS A 88 -2.81 22.52 -4.09
CA LYS A 88 -2.88 23.45 -5.22
C LYS A 88 -3.57 24.77 -4.86
N ALA A 89 -4.31 24.82 -3.76
CA ALA A 89 -5.18 25.94 -3.41
C ALA A 89 -4.57 26.94 -2.41
N GLU A 90 -3.50 26.59 -1.68
CA GLU A 90 -3.06 27.36 -0.51
C GLU A 90 -1.66 28.01 -0.64
N ILE A 91 -1.57 29.34 -0.40
CA ILE A 91 -0.32 30.12 -0.36
C ILE A 91 -0.22 30.86 0.99
N GLY A 92 0.79 30.55 1.84
CA GLY A 92 1.11 31.24 3.11
C GLY A 92 2.08 30.46 4.04
N ALA A 93 2.86 31.13 4.91
CA ALA A 93 3.94 30.53 5.71
C ALA A 93 3.46 29.70 6.93
N ASP A 94 2.59 30.23 7.79
CA ASP A 94 1.96 29.48 8.90
C ASP A 94 1.15 28.26 8.39
N ARG A 95 0.70 28.36 7.14
CA ARG A 95 0.02 27.26 6.44
C ARG A 95 1.00 26.19 5.94
N ALA A 96 2.24 26.53 5.65
CA ALA A 96 3.26 25.57 5.18
C ALA A 96 3.72 24.64 6.31
N GLU A 97 3.84 25.15 7.54
CA GLU A 97 4.22 24.35 8.72
C GLU A 97 3.11 23.37 9.10
N ARG A 98 1.87 23.87 9.27
CA ARG A 98 0.69 23.00 9.46
C ARG A 98 0.54 21.96 8.35
N ARG A 99 0.89 22.33 7.12
CA ARG A 99 0.83 21.40 5.99
C ARG A 99 1.89 20.30 6.07
N ALA A 100 3.07 20.63 6.56
CA ALA A 100 4.12 19.65 6.81
C ALA A 100 3.66 18.64 7.88
N GLU A 101 3.14 19.13 9.02
CA GLU A 101 2.61 18.30 10.11
C GLU A 101 1.54 17.31 9.61
N ILE A 102 0.54 17.79 8.86
CA ILE A 102 -0.50 16.93 8.28
C ILE A 102 0.12 15.86 7.37
N CYS A 103 1.05 16.24 6.49
CA CYS A 103 1.66 15.27 5.58
C CYS A 103 2.57 14.26 6.29
N GLU A 104 3.17 14.63 7.42
CA GLU A 104 3.94 13.71 8.28
C GLU A 104 3.00 12.72 8.98
N ASP A 105 1.88 13.19 9.53
CA ASP A 105 0.84 12.34 10.12
C ASP A 105 0.26 11.36 9.08
N ASP A 106 -0.08 11.85 7.88
CA ASP A 106 -0.59 11.02 6.78
C ASP A 106 0.43 9.95 6.34
N ALA A 107 1.73 10.29 6.36
CA ALA A 107 2.79 9.32 6.09
C ALA A 107 2.88 8.24 7.17
N LEU A 108 2.75 8.60 8.45
CA LEU A 108 2.71 7.63 9.56
C LEU A 108 1.50 6.70 9.44
N TYR A 109 0.31 7.23 9.18
CA TYR A 109 -0.88 6.40 8.95
C TYR A 109 -0.71 5.46 7.75
N ALA A 110 -0.06 5.91 6.67
CA ALA A 110 0.23 5.06 5.52
C ALA A 110 1.19 3.90 5.87
N ILE A 111 2.21 4.17 6.70
CA ILE A 111 3.15 3.15 7.19
C ILE A 111 2.43 2.15 8.08
N ASP A 112 1.62 2.59 9.04
CA ASP A 112 0.84 1.71 9.92
C ASP A 112 -0.12 0.81 9.13
N PHE A 113 -0.79 1.37 8.11
CA PHE A 113 -1.62 0.59 7.21
C PHE A 113 -0.80 -0.47 6.44
N ALA A 114 0.38 -0.09 5.94
CA ALA A 114 1.25 -1.02 5.22
C ALA A 114 1.75 -2.16 6.12
N MET A 115 2.10 -1.88 7.38
CA MET A 115 2.48 -2.90 8.36
C MET A 115 1.33 -3.89 8.60
N ALA A 116 0.11 -3.39 8.85
CA ALA A 116 -1.06 -4.24 9.02
C ALA A 116 -1.36 -5.09 7.77
N ALA A 117 -1.15 -4.54 6.56
CA ALA A 117 -1.32 -5.27 5.31
C ALA A 117 -0.26 -6.38 5.13
N VAL A 118 0.97 -6.18 5.58
CA VAL A 118 2.03 -7.20 5.59
C VAL A 118 1.66 -8.35 6.53
N GLU A 119 1.18 -8.05 7.73
CA GLU A 119 0.73 -9.06 8.71
C GLU A 119 -0.45 -9.90 8.18
N GLU A 120 -1.44 -9.28 7.53
CA GLU A 120 -2.55 -10.01 6.89
C GLU A 120 -2.05 -10.89 5.72
N ALA A 121 -1.07 -10.41 4.94
CA ALA A 121 -0.48 -11.20 3.86
C ALA A 121 0.24 -12.45 4.40
N GLU A 122 0.98 -12.33 5.51
CA GLU A 122 1.58 -13.47 6.20
C GLU A 122 0.49 -14.47 6.65
N PHE A 123 -0.53 -13.99 7.35
CA PHE A 123 -1.66 -14.82 7.80
C PHE A 123 -2.31 -15.58 6.64
N ALA A 124 -2.63 -14.89 5.53
CA ALA A 124 -3.28 -15.50 4.38
C ALA A 124 -2.42 -16.58 3.70
N VAL A 125 -1.09 -16.39 3.65
CA VAL A 125 -0.16 -17.38 3.10
C VAL A 125 -0.08 -18.62 3.98
N LEU A 126 -0.04 -18.45 5.31
CA LEU A 126 -0.05 -19.55 6.26
C LEU A 126 -1.36 -20.35 6.20
N ASP A 127 -2.51 -19.66 6.18
CA ASP A 127 -3.84 -20.26 6.07
C ASP A 127 -3.99 -21.08 4.77
N ALA A 128 -3.55 -20.51 3.63
CA ALA A 128 -3.55 -21.22 2.35
C ALA A 128 -2.62 -22.46 2.34
N THR A 129 -1.49 -22.38 3.05
CA THR A 129 -0.55 -23.51 3.19
C THR A 129 -1.15 -24.63 4.04
N LEU A 130 -1.81 -24.28 5.15
CA LEU A 130 -2.52 -25.23 6.01
C LEU A 130 -3.65 -25.92 5.23
N ALA A 131 -4.49 -25.16 4.54
CA ALA A 131 -5.59 -25.71 3.74
C ALA A 131 -5.11 -26.69 2.66
N ARG A 132 -3.92 -26.46 2.07
CA ARG A 132 -3.30 -27.39 1.13
C ARG A 132 -2.88 -28.69 1.82
N ALA A 133 -2.24 -28.60 2.98
CA ALA A 133 -1.81 -29.77 3.76
C ALA A 133 -3.01 -30.62 4.19
N ASP A 134 -4.10 -30.00 4.65
CA ASP A 134 -5.33 -30.69 5.01
C ASP A 134 -5.96 -31.43 3.82
N ALA A 135 -5.99 -30.79 2.64
CA ALA A 135 -6.49 -31.40 1.42
C ALA A 135 -5.64 -32.59 0.94
N GLU A 136 -4.33 -32.57 1.18
CA GLU A 136 -3.43 -33.69 0.90
C GLU A 136 -3.65 -34.84 1.88
N ALA A 137 -3.77 -34.55 3.18
CA ALA A 137 -4.07 -35.55 4.20
C ALA A 137 -5.40 -36.27 3.93
N ALA A 138 -6.44 -35.52 3.55
CA ALA A 138 -7.76 -36.05 3.21
C ALA A 138 -7.79 -36.91 1.93
N ARG A 139 -6.76 -36.84 1.07
CA ARG A 139 -6.64 -37.70 -0.12
C ARG A 139 -5.95 -39.04 0.15
N VAL A 140 -5.19 -39.13 1.24
CA VAL A 140 -4.36 -40.30 1.57
C VAL A 140 -5.03 -41.19 2.62
N GLY A 141 -5.98 -40.64 3.40
CA GLY A 141 -6.86 -41.40 4.31
C GLY A 141 -8.14 -41.87 3.63
#